data_AF-A0A349ENY3-F1
#
_entry.id   AF-A0A349ENY3-F1
#
_cell.length_a   1.000
_cell.length_b   1.000
_cell.length_c   1.000
_cell.angle_alpha   90.00
_cell.angle_beta   90.00
_cell.angle_gamma   90.00
#
_symmetry.space_group_name_H-M   'P 1'
#
loop_
_entity.id
_entity.type
_entity.pdbx_description
1 polymer ?
#
loop_
_entity_poly.entity_id
_entity_poly.type
_entity_poly.pdbx_seq_one_letter_code
_entity_poly.pdbx_strand_id
1 'polypeptide(L)'
;MDVQIGKIPGGLSVDGLELRNGKCGCTTVLPCCHTWSKVKRSGNAFSFVAKITDLETRDNFEWGYTVKKGDLIIEVKVEDARDKVRFSGYYPPRLEAWIEKGWDVVSKTGEREDFDVWRCAACKWLYKEQKEKSRFEDLPDDWKCPVCNAGKDVFERIA
;
A
#
# COMPACT_ATOMS: atom_id res chain seq x y z
N MET A 1 4.86 -18.02 -22.33
CA MET A 1 5.55 -17.66 -21.07
C MET A 1 4.51 -17.81 -19.98
N ASP A 2 4.66 -18.82 -19.13
CA ASP A 2 3.69 -19.09 -18.05
C ASP A 2 3.92 -18.09 -16.92
N VAL A 3 2.91 -17.27 -16.62
CA VAL A 3 2.97 -16.31 -15.52
C VAL A 3 2.75 -17.08 -14.22
N GLN A 4 3.70 -16.99 -13.28
CA GLN A 4 3.58 -17.72 -12.03
C GLN A 4 2.53 -17.08 -11.12
N ILE A 5 1.47 -17.81 -10.79
CA ILE A 5 0.40 -17.34 -9.90
C ILE A 5 0.42 -18.15 -8.60
N GLY A 6 0.78 -17.52 -7.50
CA GLY A 6 0.85 -18.11 -6.17
C GLY A 6 -0.21 -17.57 -5.21
N LYS A 7 -0.63 -18.38 -4.24
CA LYS A 7 -1.35 -17.88 -3.06
C LYS A 7 -0.32 -17.56 -1.98
N ILE A 8 -0.44 -16.39 -1.36
CA ILE A 8 0.40 -15.98 -0.22
C ILE A 8 -0.48 -15.72 1.01
N PRO A 9 0.05 -15.79 2.24
CA PRO A 9 -0.68 -15.42 3.43
C PRO A 9 -1.26 -14.02 3.30
N GLY A 10 -2.60 -13.93 3.30
CA GLY A 10 -3.30 -12.65 3.14
C GLY A 10 -3.29 -12.07 1.72
N GLY A 11 -2.97 -12.81 0.66
CA GLY A 11 -2.90 -12.22 -0.68
C GLY A 11 -2.70 -13.20 -1.84
N LEU A 12 -2.27 -12.65 -2.96
CA LEU A 12 -1.89 -13.38 -4.18
C LEU A 12 -0.53 -12.86 -4.67
N SER A 13 0.31 -13.75 -5.16
CA SER A 13 1.51 -13.40 -5.92
C SER A 13 1.24 -13.64 -7.39
N VAL A 14 1.53 -12.66 -8.24
CA VAL A 14 1.43 -12.78 -9.68
C VAL A 14 2.77 -12.36 -10.27
N ASP A 15 3.42 -13.28 -10.98
CA ASP A 15 4.72 -13.08 -11.61
C ASP A 15 5.81 -12.67 -10.59
N GLY A 16 5.66 -13.10 -9.33
CA GLY A 16 6.52 -12.73 -8.21
C GLY A 16 6.18 -11.38 -7.55
N LEU A 17 5.20 -10.62 -8.08
CA LEU A 17 4.71 -9.40 -7.44
C LEU A 17 3.57 -9.71 -6.49
N GLU A 18 3.64 -9.16 -5.29
CA GLU A 18 2.70 -9.48 -4.22
C GLU A 18 1.56 -8.45 -4.15
N LEU A 19 0.33 -8.95 -4.17
CA LEU A 19 -0.88 -8.22 -3.91
C LEU A 19 -1.44 -8.72 -2.58
N ARG A 20 -1.44 -7.87 -1.55
CA ARG A 20 -1.83 -8.25 -0.19
C ARG A 20 -3.11 -7.54 0.27
N ASN A 21 -3.98 -8.31 0.92
CA ASN A 21 -5.09 -7.82 1.72
C ASN A 21 -4.54 -7.30 3.05
N GLY A 22 -5.05 -6.16 3.51
CA GLY A 22 -4.68 -5.60 4.80
C GLY A 22 -5.85 -4.83 5.38
N LYS A 23 -6.11 -5.03 6.67
CA LYS A 23 -7.03 -4.23 7.46
C LYS A 23 -6.54 -4.21 8.90
N CYS A 24 -6.81 -3.15 9.63
CA CYS A 24 -6.49 -3.14 11.05
C CYS A 24 -7.41 -4.10 11.82
N GLY A 25 -6.83 -5.01 12.60
CA GLY A 25 -7.56 -5.87 13.54
C GLY A 25 -7.79 -5.23 14.92
N CYS A 26 -7.57 -3.93 15.06
CA CYS A 26 -7.64 -3.21 16.33
C CYS A 26 -9.10 -2.94 16.72
N THR A 27 -9.70 -3.86 17.46
CA THR A 27 -11.10 -3.77 17.89
C THR A 27 -11.34 -2.89 19.11
N THR A 28 -10.32 -2.31 19.78
CA THR A 28 -10.59 -1.58 21.06
C THR A 28 -9.58 -0.50 21.52
N VAL A 29 -8.38 -0.36 20.93
CA VAL A 29 -7.31 0.49 21.55
C VAL A 29 -7.11 1.87 20.89
N LEU A 30 -7.44 2.03 19.60
CA LEU A 30 -7.26 3.28 18.85
C LEU A 30 -8.51 3.56 17.99
N PRO A 31 -8.80 4.83 17.65
CA PRO A 31 -9.87 5.15 16.71
C PRO A 31 -9.60 4.41 15.39
N CYS A 32 -10.66 3.78 14.86
CA CYS A 32 -10.59 2.99 13.63
C CYS A 32 -10.01 3.86 12.51
N CYS A 33 -8.96 3.39 11.84
CA CYS A 33 -8.35 4.15 10.75
C CYS A 33 -9.17 4.11 9.45
N HIS A 34 -10.22 3.27 9.37
CA HIS A 34 -11.06 3.03 8.19
C HIS A 34 -10.34 2.63 6.88
N THR A 35 -9.01 2.47 6.93
CA THR A 35 -8.17 2.10 5.80
C THR A 35 -8.02 0.59 5.64
N TRP A 36 -7.95 0.13 4.40
CA TRP A 36 -7.81 -1.28 4.06
C TRP A 36 -7.29 -1.47 2.63
N SER A 37 -6.77 -2.66 2.33
CA SER A 37 -6.52 -3.16 0.99
C SER A 37 -7.16 -4.54 0.82
N LYS A 38 -7.65 -4.82 -0.37
CA LYS A 38 -8.31 -6.08 -0.70
C LYS A 38 -7.94 -6.53 -2.10
N VAL A 39 -7.71 -7.83 -2.22
CA VAL A 39 -7.37 -8.51 -3.46
C VAL A 39 -8.47 -9.51 -3.76
N LYS A 40 -8.98 -9.48 -4.99
CA LYS A 40 -9.92 -10.47 -5.50
C LYS A 40 -9.36 -11.09 -6.77
N ARG A 41 -9.72 -12.35 -7.01
CA ARG A 41 -9.43 -13.07 -8.25
C ARG A 41 -10.73 -13.60 -8.83
N SER A 42 -10.95 -13.36 -10.11
CA SER A 42 -12.05 -13.91 -10.91
C SER A 42 -11.46 -14.52 -12.18
N GLY A 43 -11.19 -15.83 -12.16
CA GLY A 43 -10.49 -16.52 -13.24
C GLY A 43 -9.09 -15.94 -13.48
N ASN A 44 -8.94 -15.24 -14.62
CA ASN A 44 -7.70 -14.60 -15.07
C ASN A 44 -7.64 -13.09 -14.74
N ALA A 45 -8.71 -12.52 -14.19
CA ALA A 45 -8.74 -11.13 -13.74
C ALA A 45 -8.45 -11.04 -12.24
N PHE A 46 -7.51 -10.18 -11.86
CA PHE A 46 -7.14 -9.86 -10.50
C PHE A 46 -7.48 -8.40 -10.25
N SER A 47 -8.17 -8.11 -9.15
CA SER A 47 -8.41 -6.73 -8.74
C SER A 47 -7.83 -6.47 -7.37
N PHE A 48 -7.06 -5.39 -7.30
CA PHE A 48 -6.54 -4.81 -6.08
C PHE A 48 -7.27 -3.50 -5.84
N VAL A 49 -7.95 -3.41 -4.70
CA VAL A 49 -8.65 -2.22 -4.26
C VAL A 49 -8.12 -1.80 -2.90
N ALA A 50 -7.78 -0.54 -2.72
CA ALA A 50 -7.40 -0.02 -1.42
C ALA A 50 -8.11 1.30 -1.12
N LYS A 51 -8.39 1.50 0.17
CA LYS A 51 -8.90 2.73 0.74
C LYS A 51 -7.90 3.22 1.77
N ILE A 52 -7.34 4.40 1.55
CA ILE A 52 -6.33 5.04 2.41
C ILE A 52 -6.87 6.39 2.95
N THR A 53 -8.19 6.54 2.92
CA THR A 53 -8.93 7.66 3.48
C THR A 53 -9.50 7.27 4.84
N ASP A 54 -9.56 8.26 5.73
CA ASP A 54 -10.12 8.16 7.08
C ASP A 54 -11.32 9.13 7.20
N LEU A 55 -12.05 9.12 8.31
CA LEU A 55 -13.12 10.10 8.56
C LEU A 55 -12.61 11.55 8.60
N GLU A 56 -11.34 11.77 8.95
CA GLU A 56 -10.74 13.09 9.05
C GLU A 56 -10.11 13.59 7.73
N THR A 57 -10.00 12.73 6.70
CA THR A 57 -9.32 13.11 5.45
C THR A 57 -10.12 14.11 4.63
N ARG A 58 -9.44 15.15 4.13
CA ARG A 58 -10.06 16.26 3.37
C ARG A 58 -9.56 16.37 1.93
N ASP A 59 -8.36 15.87 1.64
CA ASP A 59 -7.70 15.98 0.33
C ASP A 59 -7.61 14.60 -0.31
N ASN A 60 -8.77 14.10 -0.74
CA ASN A 60 -8.92 12.79 -1.35
C ASN A 60 -8.61 12.85 -2.85
N PHE A 61 -7.98 11.81 -3.35
CA PHE A 61 -7.75 11.59 -4.77
C PHE A 61 -7.75 10.09 -5.08
N GLU A 62 -7.89 9.76 -6.35
CA GLU A 62 -7.89 8.37 -6.80
C GLU A 62 -6.74 8.12 -7.75
N TRP A 63 -6.11 6.97 -7.61
CA TRP A 63 -5.11 6.52 -8.55
C TRP A 63 -5.19 5.01 -8.79
N GLY A 64 -4.71 4.57 -9.93
CA GLY A 64 -4.86 3.19 -10.34
C GLY A 64 -4.27 2.93 -11.72
N TYR A 65 -4.17 1.66 -12.06
CA TYR A 65 -3.70 1.22 -13.37
C TYR A 65 -4.24 -0.16 -13.68
N THR A 66 -4.27 -0.49 -14.96
CA THR A 66 -4.61 -1.81 -15.45
C THR A 66 -3.48 -2.31 -16.32
N VAL A 67 -2.96 -3.49 -16.00
CA VAL A 67 -1.93 -4.17 -16.79
C VAL A 67 -2.42 -5.53 -17.27
N LYS A 68 -1.94 -5.95 -18.44
CA LYS A 68 -2.31 -7.22 -19.07
C LYS A 68 -1.08 -7.99 -19.51
N LYS A 69 -1.13 -9.31 -19.41
CA LYS A 69 -0.11 -10.22 -19.96
C LYS A 69 -0.78 -11.51 -20.40
N GLY A 70 -0.86 -11.73 -21.71
CA GLY A 70 -1.67 -12.80 -22.29
C GLY A 70 -3.15 -12.61 -21.92
N ASP A 71 -3.77 -13.61 -21.28
CA ASP A 71 -5.16 -13.54 -20.81
C ASP A 71 -5.31 -12.97 -19.39
N LEU A 72 -4.21 -12.69 -18.70
CA LEU A 72 -4.23 -12.19 -17.32
C LEU A 72 -4.39 -10.68 -17.31
N ILE A 73 -5.26 -10.19 -16.44
CA ILE A 73 -5.54 -8.76 -16.26
C ILE A 73 -5.39 -8.44 -14.78
N ILE A 74 -4.57 -7.45 -14.44
CA ILE A 74 -4.46 -6.89 -13.09
C ILE A 74 -5.05 -5.49 -13.13
N GLU A 75 -6.10 -5.27 -12.36
CA GLU A 75 -6.71 -3.96 -12.15
C GLU A 75 -6.36 -3.46 -10.74
N VAL A 76 -5.80 -2.27 -10.65
CA VAL A 76 -5.46 -1.60 -9.40
C VAL A 76 -6.25 -0.32 -9.29
N LYS A 77 -6.97 -0.14 -8.17
CA LYS A 77 -7.71 1.08 -7.83
C LYS A 77 -7.47 1.44 -6.37
N VAL A 78 -7.01 2.66 -6.12
CA VAL A 78 -6.70 3.13 -4.78
C VAL A 78 -7.38 4.47 -4.57
N GLU A 79 -8.25 4.52 -3.58
CA GLU A 79 -8.76 5.78 -3.02
C GLU A 79 -7.78 6.23 -1.95
N ASP A 80 -7.12 7.35 -2.18
CA ASP A 80 -6.00 7.83 -1.40
C ASP A 80 -6.27 9.26 -0.88
N ALA A 81 -5.50 9.69 0.11
CA ALA A 81 -5.54 11.06 0.62
C ALA A 81 -4.14 11.63 0.77
N ARG A 82 -3.95 12.90 0.40
CA ARG A 82 -2.66 13.61 0.58
C ARG A 82 -2.38 13.87 2.06
N ASP A 83 -3.44 14.11 2.83
CA ASP A 83 -3.42 14.33 4.27
C ASP A 83 -3.55 13.05 5.11
N LYS A 84 -3.49 11.85 4.49
CA LYS A 84 -3.49 10.59 5.24
C LYS A 84 -2.39 10.54 6.30
N VAL A 85 -2.77 10.08 7.49
CA VAL A 85 -1.87 9.95 8.66
C VAL A 85 -1.63 8.49 9.03
N ARG A 86 -2.53 7.58 8.65
CA ARG A 86 -2.48 6.15 8.99
C ARG A 86 -2.83 5.29 7.78
N PHE A 87 -2.22 4.12 7.69
CA PHE A 87 -2.61 3.13 6.68
C PHE A 87 -2.36 1.70 7.15
N SER A 88 -3.42 0.92 7.22
CA SER A 88 -3.38 -0.48 7.68
C SER A 88 -3.42 -1.50 6.54
N GLY A 89 -3.63 -1.06 5.31
CA GLY A 89 -3.56 -1.90 4.12
C GLY A 89 -2.12 -2.13 3.64
N TYR A 90 -1.98 -2.66 2.44
CA TYR A 90 -0.72 -2.73 1.72
C TYR A 90 -0.79 -1.87 0.48
N TYR A 91 0.34 -1.38 -0.01
CA TYR A 91 0.37 -0.76 -1.33
C TYR A 91 0.47 -1.86 -2.40
N PRO A 92 -0.15 -1.64 -3.58
CA PRO A 92 0.09 -2.52 -4.71
C PRO A 92 1.52 -2.31 -5.22
N PRO A 93 2.06 -3.26 -6.02
CA PRO A 93 3.29 -3.07 -6.77
C PRO A 93 3.25 -1.80 -7.61
N ARG A 94 4.41 -1.25 -7.99
CA ARG A 94 4.43 -0.10 -8.88
C ARG A 94 4.20 -0.52 -10.33
N LEU A 95 3.75 0.41 -11.18
CA LEU A 95 3.47 0.14 -12.58
C LEU A 95 4.73 -0.32 -13.32
N GLU A 96 5.87 0.28 -12.99
CA GLU A 96 7.19 -0.01 -13.54
C GLU A 96 7.58 -1.48 -13.31
N ALA A 97 7.28 -2.03 -12.13
CA ALA A 97 7.58 -3.42 -11.79
C ALA A 97 6.83 -4.43 -12.68
N TRP A 98 5.64 -4.06 -13.18
CA TRP A 98 4.90 -4.85 -14.15
C TRP A 98 5.52 -4.75 -15.54
N ILE A 99 5.92 -3.54 -15.96
CA ILE A 99 6.55 -3.30 -17.26
C ILE A 99 7.89 -4.04 -17.37
N GLU A 100 8.72 -4.03 -16.32
CA GLU A 100 9.98 -4.78 -16.25
C GLU A 100 9.77 -6.29 -16.41
N LYS A 101 8.60 -6.78 -16.01
CA LYS A 101 8.18 -8.17 -16.19
C LYS A 101 7.49 -8.43 -17.53
N GLY A 102 7.43 -7.45 -18.42
CA GLY A 102 6.83 -7.56 -19.75
C GLY A 102 5.29 -7.61 -19.72
N TRP A 103 4.66 -6.86 -18.80
CA TRP A 103 3.23 -6.62 -18.83
C TRP A 103 2.91 -5.36 -19.63
N ASP A 104 1.84 -5.41 -20.42
CA ASP A 104 1.33 -4.30 -21.21
C ASP A 104 0.41 -3.42 -20.35
N VAL A 105 0.63 -2.11 -20.38
CA VAL A 105 -0.23 -1.14 -19.68
C VAL A 105 -1.47 -0.87 -20.54
N VAL A 106 -2.65 -1.23 -20.03
CA VAL A 106 -3.95 -1.00 -20.68
C VAL A 106 -4.45 0.39 -20.36
N SER A 107 -4.36 0.80 -19.09
CA SER A 107 -4.75 2.13 -18.64
C SER A 107 -3.99 2.53 -17.38
N LYS A 108 -3.80 3.84 -17.19
CA LYS A 108 -3.28 4.46 -15.97
C LYS A 108 -4.17 5.66 -15.64
N THR A 109 -4.60 5.77 -14.40
CA THR A 109 -5.39 6.90 -13.89
C THR A 109 -4.67 7.45 -12.67
N GLY A 110 -4.26 8.73 -12.72
CA GLY A 110 -3.49 9.34 -11.64
C GLY A 110 -2.19 8.60 -11.34
N GLU A 111 -1.57 8.96 -10.23
CA GLU A 111 -0.42 8.27 -9.70
C GLU A 111 -0.32 8.44 -8.20
N ARG A 112 0.41 7.53 -7.57
CA ARG A 112 0.75 7.63 -6.17
C ARG A 112 1.74 8.76 -5.97
N GLU A 113 1.45 9.69 -5.05
CA GLU A 113 2.29 10.86 -4.79
C GLU A 113 3.29 10.68 -3.63
N ASP A 114 2.98 9.82 -2.65
CA ASP A 114 3.85 9.61 -1.48
C ASP A 114 4.89 8.50 -1.72
N PHE A 115 6.17 8.80 -1.51
CA PHE A 115 7.29 7.85 -1.58
C PHE A 115 8.06 7.83 -0.26
N ASP A 116 8.86 6.78 -0.03
CA ASP A 116 9.71 6.63 1.16
C ASP A 116 8.91 6.79 2.46
N VAL A 117 7.84 5.99 2.54
CA VAL A 117 6.88 5.99 3.64
C VAL A 117 7.15 4.82 4.55
N TRP A 118 7.34 5.12 5.83
CA TRP A 118 7.50 4.15 6.89
C TRP A 118 6.23 4.08 7.72
N ARG A 119 5.85 2.87 8.10
CA ARG A 119 4.67 2.63 8.92
C ARG A 119 5.06 2.05 10.26
N CYS A 120 4.54 2.62 11.34
CA CYS A 120 4.64 2.00 12.65
C CYS A 120 3.81 0.70 12.68
N ALA A 121 4.43 -0.45 12.93
CA ALA A 121 3.69 -1.71 12.98
C ALA A 121 2.66 -1.75 14.13
N ALA A 122 2.89 -1.00 15.21
CA ALA A 122 2.02 -0.95 16.39
C ALA A 122 0.74 -0.12 16.17
N CYS A 123 0.86 1.13 15.73
CA CYS A 123 -0.28 2.07 15.63
C CYS A 123 -0.67 2.45 14.21
N LYS A 124 0.08 1.97 13.19
CA LYS A 124 -0.15 2.20 11.76
C LYS A 124 0.01 3.66 11.31
N TRP A 125 0.63 4.50 12.14
CA TRP A 125 1.04 5.85 11.76
C TRP A 125 2.09 5.84 10.66
N LEU A 126 1.99 6.81 9.75
CA LEU A 126 2.85 6.96 8.59
C LEU A 126 3.86 8.09 8.80
N TYR A 127 5.14 7.74 8.79
CA TYR A 127 6.25 8.67 8.62
C TYR A 127 6.51 8.84 7.12
N LYS A 128 6.36 10.06 6.61
CA LYS A 128 6.53 10.38 5.18
C LYS A 128 7.77 11.24 5.03
N GLU A 129 8.87 10.69 4.51
CA GLU A 129 10.13 11.44 4.39
C GLU A 129 9.99 12.74 3.59
N GLN A 130 9.11 12.76 2.59
CA GLN A 130 8.86 13.97 1.78
C GLN A 130 8.22 15.13 2.56
N LYS A 131 7.54 14.85 3.68
CA LYS A 131 6.93 15.88 4.55
C LYS A 131 7.83 16.22 5.74
N GLU A 132 8.80 15.36 6.03
CA GLU A 132 9.69 15.47 7.17
C GLU A 132 11.03 16.09 6.76
N LYS A 133 11.75 16.66 7.74
CA LYS A 133 13.06 17.29 7.49
C LYS A 133 14.22 16.30 7.47
N SER A 134 13.98 15.08 7.93
CA SER A 134 14.99 14.03 8.12
C SER A 134 14.52 12.77 7.42
N ARG A 135 15.46 11.96 6.94
CA ARG A 135 15.11 10.61 6.51
C ARG A 135 14.86 9.75 7.74
N PHE A 136 14.07 8.70 7.60
CA PHE A 136 13.77 7.82 8.71
C PHE A 136 15.05 7.14 9.22
N GLU A 137 15.93 6.75 8.31
CA GLU A 137 17.19 6.08 8.64
C GLU A 137 18.12 6.99 9.47
N ASP A 138 18.13 8.29 9.20
CA ASP A 138 18.93 9.29 9.93
C ASP A 138 18.36 9.67 11.30
N LEU A 139 17.17 9.17 11.68
CA LEU A 139 16.60 9.43 13.00
C LEU A 139 17.43 8.77 14.12
N PRO A 140 17.58 9.43 15.29
CA PRO A 140 18.28 8.85 16.44
C PRO A 140 17.70 7.49 16.87
N ASP A 141 18.53 6.63 17.47
CA ASP A 141 18.09 5.32 17.98
C ASP A 141 17.03 5.42 19.09
N ASP A 142 17.05 6.49 19.89
CA ASP A 142 16.02 6.75 20.93
C ASP A 142 14.75 7.40 20.36
N TRP A 143 14.68 7.65 19.05
CA TRP A 143 13.47 8.20 18.43
C TRP A 143 12.30 7.21 18.57
N LYS A 144 11.14 7.76 18.93
CA LYS A 144 9.92 6.98 19.18
C LYS A 144 8.77 7.52 18.34
N CYS A 145 7.86 6.61 18.00
CA CYS A 145 6.63 6.97 17.30
C CYS A 145 5.87 8.05 18.08
N PRO A 146 5.57 9.21 17.48
CA PRO A 146 4.90 10.32 18.17
C PRO A 146 3.46 9.99 18.59
N VAL A 147 2.87 8.92 18.04
CA VAL A 147 1.49 8.49 18.34
C VAL A 147 1.42 7.47 19.46
N CYS A 148 2.37 6.52 19.53
CA CYS A 148 2.26 5.37 20.44
C CYS A 148 3.53 5.10 21.26
N ASN A 149 4.56 5.91 21.09
CA ASN A 149 5.84 5.81 21.81
C ASN A 149 6.62 4.49 21.59
N ALA A 150 6.23 3.68 20.60
CA ALA A 150 6.99 2.51 20.17
C ALA A 150 8.32 2.95 19.53
N GLY A 151 9.36 2.11 19.68
CA GLY A 151 10.69 2.38 19.14
C GLY A 151 10.73 2.46 17.61
N LYS A 152 11.84 2.99 17.09
CA LYS A 152 12.12 3.04 15.64
C LYS A 152 12.16 1.64 15.01
N ASP A 153 12.53 0.62 15.77
CA ASP A 153 12.71 -0.78 15.34
C ASP A 153 11.41 -1.45 14.84
N VAL A 154 10.24 -0.99 15.30
CA VAL A 154 8.95 -1.56 14.88
C VAL A 154 8.41 -0.97 13.58
N PHE A 155 9.14 -0.06 12.94
CA PHE A 155 8.70 0.55 11.68
C PHE A 155 9.06 -0.33 10.48
N GLU A 156 8.13 -0.40 9.53
CA GLU A 156 8.29 -1.12 8.27
C GLU A 156 8.21 -0.11 7.12
N ARG A 157 9.13 -0.20 6.16
CA ARG A 157 9.03 0.56 4.91
C ARG A 157 7.95 -0.06 4.05
N ILE A 158 6.98 0.76 3.62
CA ILE A 158 5.83 0.29 2.82
C ILE A 158 5.76 0.94 1.43
N ALA A 159 6.74 1.77 1.07
CA ALA A 159 6.69 2.62 -0.12
C ALA A 159 8.06 3.02 -0.65
#